data_AF-A0A077W5S7-F1
#
_entry.id   AF-A0A077W5S7-F1
#
_cell.length_a   1.000
_cell.length_b   1.000
_cell.length_c   1.000
_cell.angle_alpha   90.00
_cell.angle_beta   90.00
_cell.angle_gamma   90.00
#
_symmetry.space_group_name_H-M   'P 1'
#
loop_
_entity.id
_entity.type
_entity.pdbx_description
1 polymer ?
#
loop_
_entity_poly.entity_id
_entity_poly.type
_entity_poly.pdbx_seq_one_letter_code
_entity_poly.pdbx_strand_id
1 'polypeptide(L)'
;MQRTTHSLKLLSRVTARQFRCHVHTVAASPRTTTPSIAVWAVAGGFVATTGGYLTWKSTMHNPVLAEAKYAGTVEEPSTKLSFPINLQTDSDWKRLVGLGPRTVSFLGINVYVLGLYMKSQDIGMLKTLKGWEHFDKEEFLSKETMAMTLLEQPMDVTIRIVPARGTNMQHLRDGFTRSLLQRMRDQSHDMSEEEERQVMKAIQEFKSQFPLSNVKKGTEFVFTKTRDGALKMEYEGKDLGTVKNAWLAKNFVMGYLNPTTPASEVARQDIAKGFDILLNSKEEQQ
;
A
#
# COMPACT_ATOMS: atom_id res chain seq x y z
N MET A 1 57.19 -12.41 27.62
CA MET A 1 57.48 -12.21 26.18
C MET A 1 56.62 -11.08 25.66
N GLN A 2 57.18 -9.87 25.62
CA GLN A 2 56.57 -8.68 25.02
C GLN A 2 56.90 -8.66 23.51
N ARG A 3 55.91 -8.35 22.67
CA ARG A 3 56.16 -7.81 21.32
C ARG A 3 55.18 -6.68 21.03
N THR A 4 55.69 -5.49 21.25
CA THR A 4 55.28 -4.22 20.65
C THR A 4 55.40 -4.28 19.13
N THR A 5 54.44 -3.71 18.39
CA THR A 5 54.64 -3.31 17.00
C THR A 5 54.05 -1.92 16.74
N HIS A 6 54.77 -1.19 15.90
CA HIS A 6 54.82 0.26 15.81
C HIS A 6 53.72 0.90 14.96
N SER A 7 53.40 2.13 15.37
CA SER A 7 52.70 3.18 14.65
C SER A 7 53.44 3.63 13.37
N LEU A 8 52.70 3.92 12.30
CA LEU A 8 53.15 4.76 11.19
C LEU A 8 52.00 5.66 10.72
N LYS A 9 52.09 6.93 11.12
CA LYS A 9 51.32 8.06 10.60
C LYS A 9 51.88 8.44 9.23
N LEU A 10 51.04 8.55 8.21
CA LEU A 10 51.38 9.27 6.97
C LEU A 10 50.46 10.49 6.85
N LEU A 11 51.07 11.66 6.98
CA LEU A 11 50.53 12.96 6.60
C LEU A 11 50.75 13.15 5.10
N SER A 12 49.72 13.55 4.37
CA SER A 12 49.90 14.34 3.14
C SER A 12 48.81 15.42 3.07
N ARG A 13 49.28 16.63 2.80
CA ARG A 13 48.54 17.90 2.82
C ARG A 13 48.48 18.43 1.39
N VAL A 14 47.31 18.97 1.04
CA VAL A 14 47.08 20.19 0.23
C VAL A 14 47.27 20.08 -1.30
N THR A 15 46.18 20.23 -2.04
CA THR A 15 45.87 21.43 -2.87
C THR A 15 44.53 21.24 -3.60
N ALA A 16 43.48 21.92 -3.14
CA ALA A 16 42.21 22.01 -3.86
C ALA A 16 42.26 23.23 -4.80
N ARG A 17 42.19 22.96 -6.11
CA ARG A 17 42.24 23.95 -7.19
C ARG A 17 40.84 24.51 -7.41
N GLN A 18 40.65 25.82 -7.15
CA GLN A 18 39.41 26.55 -7.41
C GLN A 18 39.10 26.61 -8.90
N PHE A 19 37.90 26.16 -9.29
CA PHE A 19 37.32 26.43 -10.62
C PHE A 19 36.44 27.68 -10.55
N ARG A 20 36.84 28.71 -11.31
CA ARG A 20 36.16 29.99 -11.47
C ARG A 20 35.23 29.89 -12.68
N CYS A 21 33.95 29.58 -12.48
CA CYS A 21 32.95 29.66 -13.55
C CYS A 21 32.58 31.13 -13.83
N HIS A 22 32.79 31.55 -15.08
CA HIS A 22 32.37 32.85 -15.59
C HIS A 22 30.85 32.84 -15.82
N VAL A 23 30.16 33.75 -15.16
CA VAL A 23 28.76 34.07 -15.41
C VAL A 23 28.72 35.07 -16.56
N HIS A 24 28.22 34.67 -17.72
CA HIS A 24 27.83 35.61 -18.78
C HIS A 24 26.37 36.01 -18.54
N THR A 25 26.21 37.24 -18.07
CA THR A 25 24.94 37.96 -18.03
C THR A 25 24.68 38.55 -19.43
N VAL A 26 23.58 38.17 -20.08
CA VAL A 26 23.05 38.92 -21.24
C VAL A 26 21.61 39.28 -20.92
N ALA A 27 21.32 40.57 -20.98
CA ALA A 27 20.04 41.18 -20.65
C ALA A 27 19.31 41.70 -21.89
N ALA A 28 17.97 41.82 -21.73
CA ALA A 28 16.99 42.55 -22.53
C ALA A 28 16.64 41.98 -23.93
N SER A 29 15.40 42.03 -24.43
CA SER A 29 14.30 42.99 -24.26
C SER A 29 12.96 42.33 -24.68
N PRO A 30 11.79 42.76 -24.17
CA PRO A 30 10.51 42.10 -24.44
C PRO A 30 9.91 42.53 -25.79
N ARG A 31 9.25 41.59 -26.49
CA ARG A 31 8.33 41.93 -27.57
C ARG A 31 6.94 41.38 -27.26
N THR A 32 6.03 42.33 -27.22
CA THR A 32 4.58 42.22 -27.17
C THR A 32 4.04 41.67 -28.49
N THR A 33 2.99 40.85 -28.43
CA THR A 33 1.82 40.89 -29.32
C THR A 33 0.79 39.84 -28.86
N THR A 34 -0.44 40.31 -28.65
CA THR A 34 -1.64 39.53 -28.32
C THR A 34 -2.51 39.37 -29.60
N PRO A 35 -3.74 38.80 -29.55
CA PRO A 35 -4.03 37.50 -30.16
C PRO A 35 -5.01 37.61 -31.34
N SER A 36 -5.31 36.50 -32.02
CA SER A 36 -6.48 36.43 -32.91
C SER A 36 -7.12 35.05 -32.80
N ILE A 37 -8.30 35.03 -32.20
CA ILE A 37 -9.22 33.90 -32.12
C ILE A 37 -10.09 33.96 -33.38
N ALA A 38 -10.16 32.87 -34.14
CA ALA A 38 -11.14 32.69 -35.20
C ALA A 38 -12.07 31.53 -34.82
N VAL A 39 -13.30 31.88 -34.45
CA VAL A 39 -14.42 30.97 -34.25
C VAL A 39 -15.05 30.70 -35.62
N TRP A 40 -15.16 29.43 -36.00
CA TRP A 40 -16.05 29.02 -37.10
C TRP A 40 -17.25 28.29 -36.49
N ALA A 41 -18.39 28.99 -36.51
CA ALA A 41 -19.70 28.40 -36.35
C ALA A 41 -20.18 27.93 -37.72
N VAL A 42 -20.56 26.65 -37.84
CA VAL A 42 -21.40 26.18 -38.94
C VAL A 42 -22.63 25.52 -38.34
N ALA A 43 -23.77 26.13 -38.66
CA ALA A 43 -25.11 25.66 -38.36
C ALA A 43 -25.72 24.98 -39.61
N GLY A 44 -26.61 24.02 -39.37
CA GLY A 44 -27.46 23.35 -40.38
C GLY A 44 -27.25 21.83 -40.31
N GLY A 45 -28.26 20.97 -40.17
CA GLY A 45 -29.71 21.10 -40.23
C GLY A 45 -30.27 19.79 -40.81
N PHE A 46 -31.11 19.08 -40.03
CA PHE A 46 -32.09 18.02 -40.37
C PHE A 46 -31.76 16.88 -41.35
N VAL A 47 -32.06 15.63 -40.96
CA VAL A 47 -33.21 14.84 -41.48
C VAL A 47 -33.41 13.61 -40.58
N ALA A 48 -34.64 13.44 -40.10
CA ALA A 48 -35.13 12.22 -39.46
C ALA A 48 -35.68 11.27 -40.54
N THR A 49 -35.24 10.01 -40.53
CA THR A 49 -35.94 8.92 -41.22
C THR A 49 -36.17 7.76 -40.26
N THR A 50 -37.44 7.61 -39.92
CA THR A 50 -38.10 6.47 -39.27
C THR A 50 -37.94 5.19 -40.08
N GLY A 51 -37.53 4.10 -39.44
CA GLY A 51 -37.62 2.75 -40.02
C GLY A 51 -36.76 1.71 -39.31
N GLY A 52 -37.33 1.02 -38.32
CA GLY A 52 -36.65 -0.11 -37.66
C GLY A 52 -37.29 -0.56 -36.35
N TYR A 53 -38.61 -0.71 -36.32
CA TYR A 53 -39.34 -1.26 -35.18
C TYR A 53 -39.52 -2.77 -35.39
N LEU A 54 -38.48 -3.56 -35.10
CA LEU A 54 -38.65 -4.99 -34.79
C LEU A 54 -37.76 -5.37 -33.60
N THR A 55 -38.46 -5.96 -32.65
CA THR A 55 -38.08 -6.32 -31.28
C THR A 55 -36.91 -7.30 -31.21
N TRP A 56 -35.87 -6.92 -30.46
CA TRP A 56 -35.10 -7.89 -29.67
C TRP A 56 -35.07 -7.42 -28.21
N LYS A 57 -36.02 -7.94 -27.43
CA LYS A 57 -35.93 -7.95 -25.98
C LYS A 57 -34.91 -9.02 -25.59
N SER A 58 -34.15 -8.73 -24.54
CA SER A 58 -33.34 -9.67 -23.72
C SER A 58 -31.88 -9.83 -24.14
N THR A 59 -31.07 -8.87 -23.69
CA THR A 59 -29.87 -9.20 -22.91
C THR A 59 -29.81 -8.25 -21.73
N MET A 60 -30.32 -8.69 -20.58
CA MET A 60 -29.80 -8.18 -19.32
C MET A 60 -28.36 -8.64 -19.21
N HIS A 61 -27.43 -7.70 -19.19
CA HIS A 61 -26.23 -7.73 -18.36
C HIS A 61 -25.83 -6.27 -18.12
N ASN A 62 -25.94 -5.84 -16.87
CA ASN A 62 -25.32 -4.62 -16.39
C ASN A 62 -23.79 -4.74 -16.59
N PRO A 63 -23.06 -3.66 -16.91
CA PRO A 63 -22.76 -2.70 -15.85
C PRO A 63 -22.65 -1.27 -16.37
N VAL A 64 -23.60 -0.40 -16.01
CA VAL A 64 -23.29 1.03 -15.87
C VAL A 64 -23.03 1.31 -14.40
N LEU A 65 -21.88 0.82 -13.94
CA LEU A 65 -21.10 1.42 -12.84
C LEU A 65 -19.70 1.68 -13.38
N ALA A 66 -19.62 2.35 -14.51
CA ALA A 66 -18.42 3.03 -14.96
C ALA A 66 -18.64 4.52 -14.77
N GLU A 67 -18.51 5.00 -13.52
CA GLU A 67 -18.20 6.40 -13.16
C GLU A 67 -18.30 6.62 -11.63
N ALA A 68 -17.19 6.39 -10.93
CA ALA A 68 -16.59 7.31 -9.95
C ALA A 68 -15.46 6.57 -9.24
N LYS A 69 -14.21 6.93 -9.57
CA LYS A 69 -13.02 6.22 -9.11
C LYS A 69 -12.77 6.34 -7.60
N TYR A 70 -13.47 7.21 -6.85
CA TYR A 70 -13.44 7.32 -5.37
C TYR A 70 -14.69 8.06 -4.86
N ALA A 71 -15.31 7.61 -3.76
CA ALA A 71 -16.26 8.45 -2.99
C ALA A 71 -15.61 8.83 -1.65
N GLY A 72 -15.11 10.06 -1.61
CA GLY A 72 -14.42 10.67 -0.48
C GLY A 72 -12.96 10.27 -0.34
N THR A 73 -12.27 10.94 0.57
CA THR A 73 -10.91 10.63 1.00
C THR A 73 -10.81 10.86 2.50
N VAL A 74 -9.92 10.11 3.14
CA VAL A 74 -9.48 10.35 4.51
C VAL A 74 -8.05 10.88 4.43
N GLU A 75 -7.83 12.07 4.96
CA GLU A 75 -6.49 12.65 5.08
C GLU A 75 -5.83 12.11 6.36
N GLU A 76 -4.63 11.55 6.23
CA GLU A 76 -3.83 11.20 7.40
C GLU A 76 -3.24 12.48 8.02
N PRO A 77 -3.56 12.82 9.28
CA PRO A 77 -3.30 14.15 9.84
C PRO A 77 -1.82 14.58 9.83
N SER A 78 -0.89 13.65 10.05
CA SER A 78 0.54 13.96 10.23
C SER A 78 1.32 14.12 8.92
N THR A 79 0.87 13.50 7.83
CA THR A 79 1.54 13.53 6.52
C THR A 79 0.77 14.29 5.44
N LYS A 80 -0.52 14.55 5.66
CA LYS A 80 -1.44 15.15 4.68
C LYS A 80 -1.66 14.30 3.44
N LEU A 81 -1.33 13.01 3.53
CA LEU A 81 -1.59 12.05 2.45
C LEU A 81 -3.06 11.64 2.48
N SER A 82 -3.70 11.66 1.30
CA SER A 82 -5.09 11.26 1.13
C SER A 82 -5.22 9.78 0.79
N PHE A 83 -6.10 9.10 1.50
CA PHE A 83 -6.47 7.71 1.26
C PHE A 83 -7.93 7.63 0.82
N PRO A 84 -8.25 6.87 -0.23
CA PRO A 84 -9.64 6.71 -0.62
C PRO A 84 -10.39 5.86 0.40
N ILE A 85 -11.67 6.16 0.61
CA ILE A 85 -12.54 5.31 1.43
C ILE A 85 -12.81 3.98 0.73
N ASN A 86 -12.92 3.98 -0.61
CA ASN A 86 -13.09 2.79 -1.42
C ASN A 86 -11.94 2.67 -2.42
N LEU A 87 -11.22 1.57 -2.40
CA LEU A 87 -10.14 1.25 -3.33
C LEU A 87 -10.65 0.20 -4.32
N GLN A 88 -10.45 0.45 -5.62
CA GLN A 88 -10.71 -0.55 -6.65
C GLN A 88 -9.42 -1.29 -6.98
N THR A 89 -9.42 -2.61 -6.79
CA THR A 89 -8.32 -3.51 -7.18
C THR A 89 -8.92 -4.73 -7.87
N ASP A 90 -8.36 -5.20 -8.98
CA ASP A 90 -8.84 -6.42 -9.67
C ASP A 90 -10.35 -6.42 -9.98
N SER A 91 -10.89 -5.25 -10.32
CA SER A 91 -12.33 -5.01 -10.58
C SER A 91 -13.25 -5.14 -9.35
N ASP A 92 -12.70 -5.37 -8.16
CA ASP A 92 -13.42 -5.42 -6.91
C ASP A 92 -13.26 -4.13 -6.10
N TRP A 93 -14.36 -3.67 -5.50
CA TRP A 93 -14.35 -2.55 -4.55
C TRP A 93 -14.08 -3.05 -3.14
N LYS A 94 -13.07 -2.46 -2.50
CA LYS A 94 -12.68 -2.72 -1.11
C LYS A 94 -12.81 -1.43 -0.31
N ARG A 95 -13.41 -1.49 0.88
CA ARG A 95 -13.52 -0.33 1.78
C ARG A 95 -12.32 -0.27 2.72
N LEU A 96 -11.92 0.94 3.07
CA LEU A 96 -10.93 1.23 4.10
C LEU A 96 -11.45 0.79 5.47
N VAL A 97 -10.70 -0.08 6.13
CA VAL A 97 -10.92 -0.49 7.52
C VAL A 97 -10.25 0.50 8.46
N GLY A 98 -8.97 0.79 8.25
CA GLY A 98 -8.22 1.78 9.03
C GLY A 98 -6.89 2.13 8.39
N LEU A 99 -6.30 3.24 8.82
CA LEU A 99 -5.04 3.76 8.28
C LEU A 99 -4.12 4.31 9.37
N GLY A 100 -2.84 4.48 9.04
CA GLY A 100 -1.95 5.24 9.91
C GLY A 100 -0.52 5.38 9.38
N PRO A 101 0.23 6.37 9.89
CA PRO A 101 1.61 6.58 9.52
C PRO A 101 2.53 5.52 10.17
N ARG A 102 3.53 5.09 9.43
CA ARG A 102 4.73 4.45 9.99
C ARG A 102 5.80 5.49 10.20
N THR A 103 6.31 5.57 11.42
CA THR A 103 7.46 6.41 11.78
C THR A 103 8.73 5.59 11.97
N VAL A 104 9.89 6.24 11.83
CA VAL A 104 11.19 5.67 12.23
C VAL A 104 11.79 6.45 13.39
N SER A 105 12.31 5.68 14.37
CA SER A 105 13.08 6.07 15.56
C SER A 105 12.53 7.26 16.39
N PHE A 106 13.28 7.65 17.41
CA PHE A 106 12.90 8.68 18.40
C PHE A 106 12.59 10.06 17.80
N LEU A 107 13.03 10.33 16.56
CA LEU A 107 12.74 11.58 15.85
C LEU A 107 11.32 11.60 15.26
N GLY A 108 10.58 10.49 15.28
CA GLY A 108 9.19 10.42 14.82
C GLY A 108 9.01 10.67 13.33
N ILE A 109 10.00 10.30 12.49
CA ILE A 109 9.96 10.69 11.08
C ILE A 109 9.04 9.76 10.29
N ASN A 110 8.01 10.32 9.67
CA ASN A 110 7.09 9.60 8.79
C ASN A 110 7.79 9.00 7.57
N VAL A 111 7.68 7.68 7.40
CA VAL A 111 8.21 6.94 6.24
C VAL A 111 7.14 6.80 5.17
N TYR A 112 5.98 6.30 5.56
CA TYR A 112 4.82 6.09 4.71
C TYR A 112 3.56 6.07 5.56
N VAL A 113 2.41 6.17 4.92
CA VAL A 113 1.11 5.84 5.51
C VAL A 113 0.65 4.52 4.91
N LEU A 114 0.07 3.65 5.73
CA LEU A 114 -0.65 2.48 5.24
C LEU A 114 -2.15 2.63 5.45
N GLY A 115 -2.94 1.99 4.58
CA GLY A 115 -4.36 1.76 4.79
C GLY A 115 -4.68 0.29 4.54
N LEU A 116 -5.45 -0.33 5.43
CA LEU A 116 -5.95 -1.70 5.28
C LEU A 116 -7.36 -1.65 4.67
N TYR A 117 -7.58 -2.44 3.63
CA TYR A 117 -8.79 -2.49 2.84
C TYR A 117 -9.31 -3.93 2.75
N MET A 118 -10.64 -4.08 2.81
CA MET A 118 -11.33 -5.37 2.66
C MET A 118 -12.65 -5.19 1.91
N LYS A 119 -13.14 -6.26 1.26
CA LYS A 119 -14.48 -6.24 0.65
C LYS A 119 -15.53 -6.11 1.76
N SER A 120 -16.54 -5.27 1.55
CA SER A 120 -17.62 -5.09 2.55
C SER A 120 -18.34 -6.40 2.87
N GLN A 121 -18.49 -7.29 1.89
CA GLN A 121 -19.11 -8.61 2.09
C GLN A 121 -18.24 -9.49 3.00
N ASP A 122 -16.92 -9.53 2.76
CA ASP A 122 -15.98 -10.31 3.56
C ASP A 122 -15.95 -9.81 5.03
N ILE A 123 -16.01 -8.49 5.24
CA ILE A 123 -16.15 -7.90 6.59
C ILE A 123 -17.46 -8.38 7.24
N GLY A 124 -18.57 -8.37 6.51
CA GLY A 124 -19.86 -8.86 7.02
C GLY A 124 -19.83 -10.33 7.42
N MET A 125 -19.08 -11.17 6.69
CA MET A 125 -18.90 -12.59 7.01
C MET A 125 -18.15 -12.81 8.35
N LEU A 126 -17.31 -11.86 8.79
CA LEU A 126 -16.61 -11.95 10.08
C LEU A 126 -17.59 -12.04 11.27
N LYS A 127 -18.81 -11.48 11.15
CA LYS A 127 -19.84 -11.59 12.20
C LYS A 127 -20.27 -13.04 12.49
N THR A 128 -19.97 -13.97 11.58
CA THR A 128 -20.27 -15.40 11.71
C THR A 128 -19.04 -16.25 11.97
N LEU A 129 -17.85 -15.63 11.99
CA LEU A 129 -16.59 -16.33 12.20
C LEU A 129 -16.32 -16.45 13.69
N LYS A 130 -15.95 -17.66 14.13
CA LYS A 130 -15.59 -17.93 15.53
C LYS A 130 -14.47 -17.03 16.02
N GLY A 131 -14.74 -16.30 17.11
CA GLY A 131 -13.83 -15.30 17.68
C GLY A 131 -13.98 -13.90 17.09
N TRP A 132 -14.96 -13.67 16.21
CA TRP A 132 -15.26 -12.38 15.58
C TRP A 132 -16.75 -11.99 15.69
N GLU A 133 -17.62 -12.86 16.21
CA GLU A 133 -19.07 -12.64 16.32
C GLU A 133 -19.41 -11.42 17.18
N HIS A 134 -18.58 -11.18 18.19
CA HIS A 134 -18.61 -10.00 19.06
C HIS A 134 -17.21 -9.41 19.07
N PHE A 135 -16.86 -8.71 17.99
CA PHE A 135 -15.53 -8.15 17.84
C PHE A 135 -15.11 -7.38 19.10
N ASP A 136 -14.06 -7.87 19.76
CA ASP A 136 -13.45 -7.23 20.92
C ASP A 136 -12.15 -6.55 20.48
N LYS A 137 -12.17 -5.23 20.54
CA LYS A 137 -11.05 -4.38 20.16
C LYS A 137 -9.80 -4.65 21.02
N GLU A 138 -9.97 -4.86 22.33
CA GLU A 138 -8.85 -5.11 23.24
C GLU A 138 -8.26 -6.50 23.03
N GLU A 139 -9.10 -7.50 22.73
CA GLU A 139 -8.61 -8.82 22.32
C GLU A 139 -7.81 -8.75 21.01
N PHE A 140 -8.34 -8.06 20.00
CA PHE A 140 -7.63 -7.85 18.72
C PHE A 140 -6.29 -7.15 18.91
N LEU A 141 -6.21 -6.20 19.85
CA LEU A 141 -4.99 -5.45 20.13
C LEU A 141 -4.00 -6.19 21.05
N SER A 142 -4.45 -7.18 21.83
CA SER A 142 -3.60 -7.88 22.79
C SER A 142 -3.11 -9.25 22.29
N LYS A 143 -3.87 -9.90 21.40
CA LYS A 143 -3.58 -11.27 20.95
C LYS A 143 -3.44 -11.35 19.44
N GLU A 144 -2.35 -11.96 19.00
CA GLU A 144 -2.11 -12.26 17.59
C GLU A 144 -3.17 -13.22 17.01
N THR A 145 -3.75 -14.09 17.84
CA THR A 145 -4.69 -15.15 17.42
C THR A 145 -5.90 -14.62 16.67
N MET A 146 -6.50 -13.51 17.11
CA MET A 146 -7.70 -12.97 16.48
C MET A 146 -7.42 -12.41 15.07
N ALA A 147 -6.29 -11.73 14.89
CA ALA A 147 -5.86 -11.29 13.56
C ALA A 147 -5.51 -12.50 12.66
N MET A 148 -4.91 -13.54 13.22
CA MET A 148 -4.60 -14.77 12.48
C MET A 148 -5.84 -15.52 12.00
N THR A 149 -6.90 -15.62 12.81
CA THR A 149 -8.15 -16.29 12.38
C THR A 149 -8.79 -15.59 11.18
N LEU A 150 -8.72 -14.26 11.09
CA LEU A 150 -9.09 -13.49 9.90
C LEU A 150 -8.21 -13.86 8.70
N LEU A 151 -6.89 -13.86 8.88
CA LEU A 151 -5.94 -14.10 7.78
C LEU A 151 -5.92 -15.54 7.27
N GLU A 152 -6.46 -16.48 8.06
CA GLU A 152 -6.72 -17.86 7.67
C GLU A 152 -7.93 -18.03 6.75
N GLN A 153 -8.86 -17.08 6.73
CA GLN A 153 -10.05 -17.17 5.88
C GLN A 153 -9.72 -16.99 4.39
N PRO A 154 -10.51 -17.57 3.48
CA PRO A 154 -10.42 -17.33 2.04
C PRO A 154 -10.97 -15.95 1.65
N MET A 155 -10.37 -14.90 2.21
CA MET A 155 -10.74 -13.49 2.03
C MET A 155 -9.54 -12.68 1.55
N ASP A 156 -9.82 -11.66 0.75
CA ASP A 156 -8.82 -10.70 0.32
C ASP A 156 -8.57 -9.67 1.43
N VAL A 157 -7.30 -9.47 1.80
CA VAL A 157 -6.87 -8.39 2.69
C VAL A 157 -5.82 -7.57 1.97
N THR A 158 -6.15 -6.31 1.70
CA THR A 158 -5.30 -5.41 0.91
C THR A 158 -4.68 -4.34 1.78
N ILE A 159 -3.38 -4.14 1.67
CA ILE A 159 -2.64 -3.04 2.29
C ILE A 159 -2.17 -2.10 1.17
N ARG A 160 -2.63 -0.86 1.21
CA ARG A 160 -2.11 0.23 0.38
C ARG A 160 -1.07 1.02 1.17
N ILE A 161 0.10 1.25 0.58
CA ILE A 161 1.20 2.01 1.19
C ILE A 161 1.53 3.22 0.32
N VAL A 162 1.54 4.40 0.92
CA VAL A 162 1.89 5.66 0.25
C VAL A 162 3.09 6.29 0.96
N PRO A 163 4.27 6.39 0.31
CA PRO A 163 5.46 7.01 0.90
C PRO A 163 5.24 8.49 1.23
N ALA A 164 5.58 8.87 2.46
CA ALA A 164 5.48 10.24 2.93
C ALA A 164 6.68 11.12 2.48
N ARG A 165 7.71 10.48 1.93
CA ARG A 165 8.95 11.09 1.43
C ARG A 165 9.59 10.22 0.36
N GLY A 166 10.50 10.80 -0.41
CA GLY A 166 11.34 10.05 -1.35
C GLY A 166 12.26 9.08 -0.62
N THR A 167 12.44 7.89 -1.18
CA THR A 167 13.38 6.86 -0.71
C THR A 167 13.83 6.00 -1.91
N ASN A 168 14.65 4.98 -1.66
CA ASN A 168 14.95 3.98 -2.69
C ASN A 168 14.13 2.70 -2.47
N MET A 169 13.86 1.96 -3.56
CA MET A 169 13.10 0.72 -3.51
C MET A 169 13.79 -0.33 -2.63
N GLN A 170 15.12 -0.34 -2.63
CA GLN A 170 15.93 -1.27 -1.83
C GLN A 170 15.66 -1.14 -0.32
N HIS A 171 15.61 0.07 0.23
CA HIS A 171 15.35 0.31 1.65
C HIS A 171 13.94 -0.14 2.05
N LEU A 172 12.94 0.14 1.21
CA LEU A 172 11.57 -0.28 1.45
C LEU A 172 11.45 -1.81 1.45
N ARG A 173 11.96 -2.46 0.39
CA ARG A 173 12.03 -3.91 0.24
C ARG A 173 12.76 -4.59 1.40
N ASP A 174 13.93 -4.08 1.78
CA ASP A 174 14.75 -4.67 2.84
C ASP A 174 14.06 -4.50 4.21
N GLY A 175 13.26 -3.44 4.40
CA GLY A 175 12.38 -3.27 5.56
C GLY A 175 11.32 -4.37 5.67
N PHE A 176 10.61 -4.68 4.58
CA PHE A 176 9.63 -5.78 4.54
C PHE A 176 10.30 -7.13 4.72
N THR A 177 11.39 -7.38 3.99
CA THR A 177 12.14 -8.64 4.05
C THR A 177 12.65 -8.91 5.47
N ARG A 178 13.17 -7.89 6.16
CA ARG A 178 13.63 -8.02 7.55
C ARG A 178 12.49 -8.37 8.50
N SER A 179 11.30 -7.77 8.31
CA SER A 179 10.11 -8.06 9.13
C SER A 179 9.65 -9.51 8.94
N LEU A 180 9.59 -9.99 7.68
CA LEU A 180 9.25 -11.39 7.39
C LEU A 180 10.27 -12.36 8.00
N LEU A 181 11.58 -12.10 7.82
CA LEU A 181 12.63 -12.94 8.41
C LEU A 181 12.58 -12.97 9.94
N GLN A 182 12.20 -11.86 10.59
CA GLN A 182 12.02 -11.84 12.04
C GLN A 182 10.86 -12.74 12.45
N ARG A 183 9.69 -12.60 11.80
CA ARG A 183 8.53 -13.44 12.11
C ARG A 183 8.77 -14.92 11.87
N MET A 184 9.51 -15.27 10.81
CA MET A 184 9.93 -16.65 10.56
C MET A 184 10.78 -17.20 11.71
N ARG A 185 11.73 -16.40 12.24
CA ARG A 185 12.52 -16.81 13.42
C ARG A 185 11.66 -16.96 14.66
N ASP A 186 10.71 -16.05 14.87
CA ASP A 186 9.82 -16.11 16.05
C ASP A 186 8.93 -17.36 16.03
N GLN A 187 8.56 -17.84 14.83
CA GLN A 187 7.72 -19.02 14.61
C GLN A 187 8.52 -20.30 14.30
N SER A 188 9.86 -20.26 14.30
CA SER A 188 10.68 -21.37 13.80
C SER A 188 10.49 -22.68 14.59
N HIS A 189 10.08 -22.59 15.86
CA HIS A 189 9.84 -23.74 16.72
C HIS A 189 8.57 -24.52 16.34
N ASP A 190 7.64 -23.90 15.62
CA ASP A 190 6.38 -24.49 15.15
C ASP A 190 6.47 -24.98 13.69
N MET A 191 7.65 -24.87 13.07
CA MET A 191 7.85 -25.18 11.65
C MET A 191 8.75 -26.40 11.48
N SER A 192 8.39 -27.27 10.54
CA SER A 192 9.31 -28.29 10.03
C SER A 192 10.42 -27.67 9.18
N GLU A 193 11.53 -28.40 9.02
CA GLU A 193 12.66 -27.96 8.17
C GLU A 193 12.23 -27.73 6.70
N GLU A 194 11.26 -28.49 6.20
CA GLU A 194 10.71 -28.29 4.85
C GLU A 194 9.87 -27.01 4.78
N GLU A 195 9.02 -26.75 5.77
CA GLU A 195 8.23 -25.51 5.82
C GLU A 195 9.15 -24.28 5.91
N GLU A 196 10.19 -24.32 6.74
CA GLU A 196 11.17 -23.23 6.84
C GLU A 196 11.87 -22.99 5.49
N ARG A 197 12.24 -24.06 4.78
CA ARG A 197 12.83 -23.98 3.44
C ARG A 197 11.88 -23.33 2.44
N GLN A 198 10.60 -23.73 2.43
CA GLN A 198 9.60 -23.15 1.53
C GLN A 198 9.33 -21.68 1.84
N VAL A 199 9.27 -21.31 3.12
CA VAL A 199 9.11 -19.92 3.55
C VAL A 199 10.32 -19.07 3.15
N MET A 200 11.54 -19.56 3.38
CA MET A 200 12.76 -18.86 2.96
C MET A 200 12.81 -18.63 1.46
N LYS A 201 12.41 -19.63 0.66
CA LYS A 201 12.27 -19.49 -0.79
C LYS A 201 11.24 -18.42 -1.15
N ALA A 202 10.08 -18.42 -0.50
CA ALA A 202 9.04 -17.40 -0.73
C ALA A 202 9.53 -15.98 -0.38
N ILE A 203 10.29 -15.81 0.72
CA ILE A 203 10.87 -14.51 1.10
C ILE A 203 11.88 -14.03 0.04
N GLN A 204 12.68 -14.94 -0.52
CA GLN A 204 13.61 -14.60 -1.61
C GLN A 204 12.88 -14.20 -2.88
N GLU A 205 11.82 -14.93 -3.26
CA GLU A 205 10.95 -14.60 -4.40
C GLU A 205 10.31 -13.22 -4.20
N PHE A 206 9.71 -12.97 -3.05
CA PHE A 206 9.17 -11.66 -2.66
C PHE A 206 10.21 -10.55 -2.85
N LYS A 207 11.44 -10.76 -2.38
CA LYS A 207 12.53 -9.78 -2.52
C LYS A 207 12.87 -9.50 -3.99
N SER A 208 12.80 -10.51 -4.87
CA SER A 208 13.12 -10.34 -6.30
C SER A 208 12.06 -9.59 -7.10
N GLN A 209 10.82 -9.48 -6.61
CA GLN A 209 9.75 -8.75 -7.30
C GLN A 209 9.96 -7.22 -7.34
N PHE A 210 10.88 -6.69 -6.53
CA PHE A 210 11.10 -5.25 -6.42
C PHE A 210 12.17 -4.76 -7.41
N PRO A 211 11.83 -3.87 -8.36
CA PRO A 211 12.79 -3.33 -9.32
C PRO A 211 13.77 -2.35 -8.66
N LEU A 212 14.98 -2.24 -9.20
CA LEU A 212 15.95 -1.25 -8.77
C LEU A 212 15.55 0.15 -9.26
N SER A 213 14.86 0.90 -8.41
CA SER A 213 14.36 2.23 -8.73
C SER A 213 14.22 3.13 -7.49
N ASN A 214 14.03 4.42 -7.72
CA ASN A 214 13.67 5.36 -6.67
C ASN A 214 12.16 5.37 -6.45
N VAL A 215 11.75 5.50 -5.20
CA VAL A 215 10.36 5.58 -4.76
C VAL A 215 10.07 7.04 -4.41
N LYS A 216 9.14 7.68 -5.14
CA LYS A 216 8.80 9.09 -4.93
C LYS A 216 7.72 9.22 -3.85
N LYS A 217 7.71 10.36 -3.14
CA LYS A 217 6.60 10.71 -2.25
C LYS A 217 5.28 10.65 -3.01
N GLY A 218 4.24 10.10 -2.40
CA GLY A 218 2.90 10.05 -2.97
C GLY A 218 2.68 8.95 -4.02
N THR A 219 3.71 8.18 -4.36
CA THR A 219 3.52 6.94 -5.13
C THR A 219 2.77 5.91 -4.30
N GLU A 220 2.29 4.83 -4.90
CA GLU A 220 1.53 3.80 -4.21
C GLU A 220 2.06 2.39 -4.46
N PHE A 221 2.09 1.62 -3.38
CA PHE A 221 2.15 0.17 -3.42
C PHE A 221 0.83 -0.39 -2.95
N VAL A 222 0.41 -1.49 -3.60
CA VAL A 222 -0.74 -2.27 -3.17
C VAL A 222 -0.27 -3.70 -2.98
N PHE A 223 -0.49 -4.22 -1.78
CA PHE A 223 -0.18 -5.60 -1.41
C PHE A 223 -1.49 -6.28 -1.06
N THR A 224 -1.83 -7.38 -1.71
CA THR A 224 -3.06 -8.12 -1.42
C THR A 224 -2.71 -9.53 -1.01
N LYS A 225 -3.03 -9.89 0.24
CA LYS A 225 -3.19 -11.29 0.62
C LYS A 225 -4.48 -11.76 -0.05
N THR A 226 -4.34 -12.60 -1.06
CA THR A 226 -5.46 -13.05 -1.89
C THR A 226 -6.21 -14.19 -1.20
N ARG A 227 -7.46 -14.40 -1.63
CA ARG A 227 -8.33 -15.51 -1.21
C ARG A 227 -7.66 -16.88 -1.31
N ASP A 228 -6.84 -17.13 -2.33
CA ASP A 228 -6.11 -18.39 -2.54
C ASP A 228 -4.79 -18.47 -1.75
N GLY A 229 -4.50 -17.49 -0.90
CA GLY A 229 -3.35 -17.52 0.01
C GLY A 229 -2.03 -17.07 -0.63
N ALA A 230 -2.07 -16.32 -1.73
CA ALA A 230 -0.88 -15.69 -2.30
C ALA A 230 -0.73 -14.23 -1.84
N LEU A 231 0.44 -13.64 -2.06
CA LEU A 231 0.67 -12.21 -1.91
C LEU A 231 0.86 -11.58 -3.29
N LYS A 232 -0.16 -10.89 -3.79
CA LYS A 232 -0.09 -10.08 -5.00
C LYS A 232 0.49 -8.70 -4.68
N MET A 233 1.34 -8.19 -5.56
CA MET A 233 2.07 -6.94 -5.37
C MET A 233 1.93 -6.03 -6.58
N GLU A 234 1.62 -4.76 -6.34
CA GLU A 234 1.51 -3.75 -7.39
C GLU A 234 2.25 -2.46 -6.96
N TYR A 235 2.79 -1.74 -7.93
CA TYR A 235 3.39 -0.41 -7.74
C TYR A 235 2.95 0.53 -8.86
N GLU A 236 2.33 1.66 -8.50
CA GLU A 236 1.74 2.61 -9.45
C GLU A 236 0.78 1.92 -10.46
N GLY A 237 -0.01 0.97 -9.96
CA GLY A 237 -0.93 0.16 -10.77
C GLY A 237 -0.27 -0.87 -11.69
N LYS A 238 1.06 -1.00 -11.66
CA LYS A 238 1.79 -2.05 -12.41
C LYS A 238 1.96 -3.28 -11.54
N ASP A 239 1.64 -4.44 -12.10
CA ASP A 239 1.90 -5.73 -11.47
C ASP A 239 3.40 -5.92 -11.24
N LEU A 240 3.79 -6.16 -9.99
CA LEU A 240 5.14 -6.52 -9.59
C LEU A 240 5.31 -8.04 -9.46
N GLY A 241 4.23 -8.80 -9.53
CA GLY A 241 4.23 -10.25 -9.37
C GLY A 241 3.39 -10.73 -8.18
N THR A 242 3.25 -12.05 -8.09
CA THR A 242 2.48 -12.71 -7.04
C THR A 242 3.29 -13.86 -6.45
N VAL A 243 3.48 -13.84 -5.13
CA VAL A 243 4.21 -14.89 -4.40
C VAL A 243 3.20 -15.89 -3.82
N LYS A 244 3.21 -17.12 -4.34
CA LYS A 244 2.26 -18.17 -3.95
C LYS A 244 2.69 -18.90 -2.68
N ASN A 245 2.55 -18.24 -1.54
CA ASN A 245 2.86 -18.82 -0.23
C ASN A 245 1.98 -18.23 0.87
N ALA A 246 1.14 -19.08 1.49
CA ALA A 246 0.17 -18.66 2.50
C ALA A 246 0.83 -18.09 3.75
N TRP A 247 1.94 -18.68 4.19
CA TRP A 247 2.68 -18.16 5.35
C TRP A 247 3.15 -16.72 5.08
N LEU A 248 3.75 -16.46 3.92
CA LEU A 248 4.26 -15.15 3.55
C LEU A 248 3.15 -14.12 3.41
N ALA A 249 2.03 -14.48 2.77
CA ALA A 249 0.90 -13.59 2.59
C ALA A 249 0.27 -13.16 3.94
N LYS A 250 0.04 -14.13 4.85
CA LYS A 250 -0.45 -13.84 6.21
C LYS A 250 0.56 -13.00 6.99
N ASN A 251 1.82 -13.39 6.98
CA ASN A 251 2.85 -12.74 7.80
C ASN A 251 3.24 -11.34 7.30
N PHE A 252 3.02 -11.03 6.02
CA PHE A 252 3.12 -9.66 5.50
C PHE A 252 2.09 -8.75 6.16
N VAL A 253 0.83 -9.20 6.25
CA VAL A 253 -0.25 -8.43 6.91
C VAL A 253 -0.02 -8.37 8.43
N MET A 254 0.40 -9.48 9.05
CA MET A 254 0.76 -9.52 10.48
C MET A 254 1.92 -8.59 10.85
N GLY A 255 2.78 -8.21 9.90
CA GLY A 255 3.76 -7.13 10.12
C GLY A 255 3.13 -5.83 10.64
N TYR A 256 1.84 -5.62 10.38
CA TYR A 256 1.07 -4.46 10.85
C TYR A 256 0.11 -4.78 11.99
N LEU A 257 -0.41 -6.00 12.06
CA LEU A 257 -1.44 -6.37 13.04
C LEU A 257 -0.88 -7.00 14.33
N ASN A 258 0.40 -7.40 14.36
CA ASN A 258 0.96 -8.05 15.55
C ASN A 258 0.97 -7.12 16.78
N PRO A 259 0.76 -7.65 18.00
CA PRO A 259 0.62 -6.84 19.21
C PRO A 259 1.97 -6.36 19.78
N THR A 260 3.07 -7.06 19.51
CA THR A 260 4.35 -6.82 20.20
C THR A 260 5.18 -5.72 19.55
N THR A 261 5.37 -5.79 18.23
CA THR A 261 6.19 -4.84 17.46
C THR A 261 5.56 -4.57 16.08
N PRO A 262 4.34 -4.01 16.03
CA PRO A 262 3.72 -3.66 14.76
C PRO A 262 4.54 -2.59 14.04
N ALA A 263 4.57 -2.67 12.71
CA ALA A 263 5.24 -1.67 11.88
C ALA A 263 4.63 -0.26 12.03
N SER A 264 3.39 -0.15 12.49
CA SER A 264 2.74 1.10 12.90
C SER A 264 1.68 0.81 13.95
N GLU A 265 1.93 1.26 15.19
CA GLU A 265 0.94 1.17 16.27
C GLU A 265 -0.29 2.04 15.98
N VAL A 266 -0.09 3.23 15.38
CA VAL A 266 -1.19 4.14 15.02
C VAL A 266 -2.14 3.47 14.03
N ALA A 267 -1.60 2.84 12.98
CA ALA A 267 -2.42 2.13 12.01
C ALA A 267 -3.14 0.94 12.64
N ARG A 268 -2.47 0.18 13.52
CA ARG A 268 -3.06 -0.98 14.20
C ARG A 268 -4.25 -0.59 15.08
N GLN A 269 -4.12 0.49 15.84
CA GLN A 269 -5.21 1.05 16.66
C GLN A 269 -6.39 1.52 15.80
N ASP A 270 -6.11 2.20 14.69
CA ASP A 270 -7.15 2.70 13.78
C ASP A 270 -7.86 1.55 13.05
N ILE A 271 -7.13 0.50 12.64
CA ILE A 271 -7.70 -0.73 12.07
C ILE A 271 -8.62 -1.43 13.08
N ALA A 272 -8.19 -1.55 14.34
CA ALA A 272 -9.01 -2.14 15.39
C ALA A 272 -10.31 -1.34 15.63
N LYS A 273 -10.20 -0.01 15.65
CA LYS A 273 -11.37 0.90 15.72
C LYS A 273 -12.26 0.76 14.48
N GLY A 274 -11.66 0.58 13.31
CA GLY A 274 -12.37 0.33 12.05
C GLY A 274 -13.25 -0.91 12.11
N PHE A 275 -12.67 -2.04 12.55
CA PHE A 275 -13.44 -3.27 12.75
C PHE A 275 -14.53 -3.10 13.81
N ASP A 276 -14.24 -2.44 14.93
CA ASP A 276 -15.23 -2.16 15.97
C ASP A 276 -16.44 -1.39 15.41
N ILE A 277 -16.19 -0.31 14.67
CA ILE A 277 -17.26 0.46 14.02
C ILE A 277 -18.01 -0.41 13.00
N LEU A 278 -17.31 -1.13 12.12
CA LEU A 278 -17.95 -1.85 11.01
C LEU A 278 -18.72 -3.11 11.46
N LEU A 279 -18.32 -3.72 12.57
CA LEU A 279 -18.91 -4.96 13.06
C LEU A 279 -19.94 -4.73 14.17
N ASN A 280 -19.69 -3.75 15.05
CA ASN A 280 -20.54 -3.48 16.21
C ASN A 280 -21.51 -2.30 16.02
N SER A 281 -21.39 -1.48 14.96
CA SER A 281 -22.44 -0.51 14.66
C SER A 281 -23.73 -1.25 14.30
N LYS A 282 -24.80 -0.93 15.05
CA LYS A 282 -26.15 -1.25 14.62
C LYS A 282 -26.36 -0.45 13.33
N GLU A 283 -26.61 -1.12 12.21
CA GLU A 283 -27.11 -0.45 11.03
C GLU A 283 -28.30 0.39 11.47
N GLU A 284 -28.16 1.72 11.45
CA GLU A 284 -29.31 2.63 11.53
C GLU A 284 -30.13 2.39 10.27
N GLN A 285 -30.95 1.34 10.31
CA GLN A 285 -32.04 1.12 9.38
C GLN A 285 -33.08 2.20 9.70
N GLN A 286 -32.96 3.35 9.03
CA GLN A 286 -34.05 4.28 8.79
C GLN A 286 -34.46 4.20 7.33
#